data_AF-A0A1E4G764-F1
#
_entry.id   AF-A0A1E4G764-F1
#
_cell.length_a   1.000
_cell.length_b   1.000
_cell.length_c   1.000
_cell.angle_alpha   90.00
_cell.angle_beta   90.00
_cell.angle_gamma   90.00
#
_symmetry.space_group_name_H-M   'P 1'
#
loop_
_entity.id
_entity.type
_entity.pdbx_description
1 polymer ?
#
loop_
_entity_poly.entity_id
_entity_poly.type
_entity_poly.pdbx_seq_one_letter_code
_entity_poly.pdbx_strand_id
1 'polypeptide(L)'
;MLLKRELLEEIKAGKVDLVFRRWNRQTVKAGGTLKTKLGLLSIGAITDMSPEDVTEADARRAGFKDVADFRRWLDTMKQGSLFQRIEVRFADAD
;
A
#
# COMPACT_ATOMS: atom_id res chain seq x y z
N MET A 1 8.58 -6.64 2.46
CA MET A 1 7.92 -5.50 1.79
C MET A 1 8.90 -4.33 1.68
N LEU A 2 9.12 -3.75 0.49
CA LEU A 2 9.97 -2.57 0.29
C LEU A 2 9.12 -1.39 -0.20
N LEU A 3 9.13 -0.29 0.55
CA LEU A 3 8.47 0.97 0.17
C LEU A 3 9.55 1.98 -0.24
N LYS A 4 9.28 2.72 -1.34
CA LYS A 4 10.16 3.81 -1.76
C LYS A 4 10.13 4.92 -0.72
N ARG A 5 11.21 5.69 -0.63
CA ARG A 5 11.30 6.79 0.35
C ARG A 5 10.23 7.84 0.12
N GLU A 6 9.98 8.23 -1.13
CA GLU A 6 8.94 9.21 -1.50
C GLU A 6 7.57 8.82 -0.95
N LEU A 7 7.13 7.58 -1.21
CA LEU A 7 5.88 7.04 -0.67
C LEU A 7 5.85 7.04 0.87
N LEU A 8 6.98 6.76 1.53
CA LEU A 8 7.04 6.83 2.99
C LEU A 8 6.89 8.27 3.50
N GLU A 9 7.45 9.27 2.83
CA GLU A 9 7.25 10.68 3.20
C GLU A 9 5.79 11.10 3.00
N GLU A 10 5.13 10.62 1.92
CA GLU A 10 3.72 10.90 1.66
C GLU A 10 2.79 10.27 2.70
N ILE A 11 3.09 9.03 3.12
CA ILE A 11 2.35 8.38 4.21
C ILE A 11 2.57 9.12 5.53
N LYS A 12 3.80 9.56 5.80
CA LYS A 12 4.11 10.35 7.00
C LYS A 12 3.41 11.70 7.00
N ALA A 13 3.26 12.32 5.83
CA ALA A 13 2.51 13.56 5.65
C ALA A 13 0.98 13.36 5.69
N GLY A 14 0.49 12.14 5.84
CA GLY A 14 -0.94 11.82 5.84
C GLY A 14 -1.62 11.96 4.47
N LYS A 15 -0.84 12.07 3.39
CA LYS A 15 -1.38 12.17 2.02
C LYS A 15 -1.76 10.80 1.46
N VAL A 16 -1.10 9.75 1.95
CA VAL A 16 -1.32 8.36 1.55
C VAL A 16 -1.54 7.53 2.79
N ASP A 17 -2.62 6.75 2.81
CA ASP A 17 -2.93 5.84 3.91
C ASP A 17 -3.20 4.40 3.42
N LEU A 18 -3.05 4.18 2.11
CA LEU A 18 -3.33 2.91 1.46
C LEU A 18 -2.17 2.49 0.55
N VAL A 19 -1.84 1.21 0.56
CA VAL A 19 -0.83 0.62 -0.32
C VAL A 19 -1.37 -0.66 -0.95
N PHE A 20 -1.23 -0.78 -2.27
CA PHE A 20 -1.51 -2.02 -2.98
C PHE A 20 -0.27 -2.91 -3.08
N ARG A 21 -0.48 -4.22 -3.01
CA ARG A 21 0.58 -5.22 -3.17
C ARG A 21 0.12 -6.39 -4.02
N ARG A 22 1.03 -6.81 -4.91
CA ARG A 22 0.94 -8.06 -5.66
C ARG A 22 2.10 -8.98 -5.30
N TRP A 23 1.83 -10.16 -4.77
CA TRP A 23 2.86 -11.15 -4.39
C TRP A 23 2.31 -12.58 -4.41
N ASN A 24 3.21 -13.57 -4.36
CA ASN A 24 2.82 -14.99 -4.19
C ASN A 24 2.65 -15.38 -2.72
N ARG A 25 3.34 -14.69 -1.81
CA ARG A 25 3.29 -14.97 -0.37
C ARG A 25 3.26 -13.68 0.42
N GLN A 26 2.25 -13.55 1.27
CA GLN A 26 2.10 -12.44 2.19
C GLN A 26 3.25 -12.39 3.21
N THR A 27 3.85 -11.21 3.38
CA THR A 27 5.01 -11.00 4.27
C THR A 27 4.71 -10.14 5.49
N VAL A 28 3.52 -9.54 5.55
CA VAL A 28 3.07 -8.67 6.65
C VAL A 28 1.69 -9.13 7.12
N LYS A 29 1.34 -8.87 8.38
CA LYS A 29 0.04 -9.23 8.95
C LYS A 29 -0.72 -7.96 9.34
N ALA A 30 -2.06 -8.04 9.25
CA ALA A 30 -2.94 -6.98 9.75
C ALA A 30 -2.70 -6.78 11.25
N GLY A 31 -2.71 -5.51 11.70
CA GLY A 31 -2.35 -5.12 13.07
C GLY A 31 -0.87 -5.23 13.42
N GLY A 32 -0.02 -5.65 12.48
CA GLY A 32 1.42 -5.73 12.66
C GLY A 32 2.14 -4.40 12.43
N THR A 33 3.46 -4.42 12.56
CA THR A 33 4.32 -3.27 12.23
C THR A 33 5.41 -3.66 11.25
N LEU A 34 5.77 -2.74 10.36
CA LEU A 34 6.91 -2.85 9.45
C LEU A 34 7.95 -1.79 9.80
N LYS A 35 9.20 -2.20 10.02
CA LYS A 35 10.32 -1.27 10.13
C LYS A 35 10.67 -0.72 8.75
N THR A 36 10.64 0.61 8.61
CA THR A 36 10.98 1.32 7.37
C THR A 36 12.17 2.25 7.61
N LYS A 37 12.68 2.88 6.53
CA LYS A 37 13.75 3.88 6.65
C LYS A 37 13.35 5.14 7.42
N LEU A 38 12.05 5.44 7.52
CA LEU A 38 11.55 6.65 8.18
C LEU A 38 10.94 6.38 9.56
N GLY A 39 10.95 5.14 10.04
CA GLY A 39 10.36 4.74 11.31
C GLY A 39 9.53 3.46 11.22
N LEU A 40 8.75 3.20 12.27
CA LEU A 40 7.80 2.09 12.32
C LEU A 40 6.49 2.46 11.62
N LEU A 41 6.12 1.65 10.65
CA LEU A 41 4.86 1.74 9.94
C LEU A 41 3.90 0.71 10.52
N SER A 42 2.76 1.15 11.05
CA SER A 42 1.67 0.26 11.45
C SER A 42 0.93 -0.22 10.21
N ILE A 43 0.68 -1.53 10.16
CA ILE A 43 -0.15 -2.18 9.16
C ILE A 43 -1.55 -2.30 9.73
N GLY A 44 -2.51 -1.60 9.12
CA GLY A 44 -3.93 -1.64 9.47
C GLY A 44 -4.62 -2.87 8.91
N ALA A 45 -5.77 -2.69 8.29
CA ALA A 45 -6.46 -3.78 7.60
C ALA A 45 -5.68 -4.23 6.35
N ILE A 46 -5.75 -5.53 6.10
CA ILE A 46 -5.32 -6.13 4.83
C ILE A 46 -6.57 -6.76 4.22
N THR A 47 -6.91 -6.33 3.01
CA THR A 47 -8.06 -6.85 2.25
C THR A 47 -7.54 -7.54 1.01
N ASP A 48 -7.84 -8.83 0.89
CA ASP A 48 -7.64 -9.59 -0.35
C ASP A 48 -8.74 -9.19 -1.33
N MET A 49 -8.37 -8.77 -2.54
CA MET A 49 -9.34 -8.34 -3.55
C MET A 49 -8.78 -8.52 -4.96
N SER A 50 -9.63 -8.39 -5.98
CA SER A 50 -9.14 -8.34 -7.36
C SER A 50 -8.67 -6.93 -7.72
N PRO A 51 -7.65 -6.78 -8.59
CA PRO A 51 -7.22 -5.47 -9.05
C PRO A 51 -8.29 -4.70 -9.84
N GLU A 52 -9.29 -5.41 -10.38
CA GLU A 52 -10.43 -4.83 -11.10
C GLU A 52 -11.42 -4.12 -10.17
N ASP A 53 -11.47 -4.53 -8.89
CA ASP A 53 -12.34 -3.96 -7.86
C ASP A 53 -11.80 -2.64 -7.28
N VAL A 54 -10.59 -2.23 -7.69
CA VAL A 54 -9.97 -1.00 -7.20
C VAL A 54 -10.76 0.21 -7.68
N THR A 55 -11.29 0.95 -6.72
CA THR A 55 -12.07 2.16 -6.97
C THR A 55 -11.16 3.38 -7.16
N GLU A 56 -11.70 4.45 -7.74
CA GLU A 56 -10.98 5.72 -7.83
C GLU A 56 -10.62 6.28 -6.45
N ALA A 57 -11.49 6.09 -5.46
CA ALA A 57 -11.23 6.51 -4.09
C ALA A 57 -10.03 5.77 -3.49
N ASP A 58 -9.92 4.44 -3.71
CA ASP A 58 -8.76 3.68 -3.25
C ASP A 58 -7.47 4.10 -3.97
N ALA A 59 -7.56 4.33 -5.29
CA ALA A 59 -6.41 4.80 -6.08
C ALA A 59 -5.89 6.16 -5.55
N ARG A 60 -6.79 7.11 -5.28
CA ARG A 60 -6.44 8.42 -4.71
C ARG A 60 -5.80 8.29 -3.33
N ARG A 61 -6.38 7.48 -2.44
CA ARG A 61 -5.83 7.19 -1.10
C ARG A 61 -4.45 6.53 -1.14
N ALA A 62 -4.15 5.82 -2.22
CA ALA A 62 -2.85 5.21 -2.47
C ALA A 62 -1.84 6.14 -3.17
N GLY A 63 -2.20 7.41 -3.42
CA GLY A 63 -1.35 8.41 -4.05
C GLY A 63 -1.37 8.39 -5.58
N PHE A 64 -2.23 7.59 -6.22
CA PHE A 64 -2.40 7.62 -7.67
C PHE A 64 -3.28 8.77 -8.12
N LYS A 65 -3.08 9.20 -9.37
CA LYS A 65 -3.95 10.23 -9.97
C LYS A 65 -5.36 9.70 -10.20
N ASP A 66 -5.52 8.46 -10.66
CA ASP A 66 -6.80 7.85 -11.00
C ASP A 66 -6.64 6.33 -11.15
N VAL A 67 -7.72 5.62 -11.45
CA VAL A 67 -7.68 4.16 -11.68
C VAL A 67 -6.81 3.80 -12.89
N ALA A 68 -6.70 4.65 -13.91
CA ALA A 68 -5.88 4.38 -15.08
C ALA A 68 -4.38 4.45 -14.74
N ASP A 69 -3.98 5.41 -13.92
CA ASP A 69 -2.62 5.53 -13.38
C ASP A 69 -2.26 4.32 -12.49
N PHE A 70 -3.20 3.89 -11.62
CA PHE A 70 -3.07 2.65 -10.86
C PHE A 70 -2.90 1.42 -11.78
N ARG A 71 -3.71 1.29 -12.85
CA ARG A 71 -3.60 0.17 -13.80
C ARG A 71 -2.27 0.15 -14.53
N ARG A 72 -1.77 1.31 -14.97
CA ARG A 72 -0.43 1.43 -15.58
C ARG A 72 0.66 0.96 -14.62
N TRP A 73 0.57 1.36 -13.35
CA TRP A 73 1.49 0.88 -12.32
C TRP A 73 1.37 -0.63 -12.10
N LEU A 74 0.15 -1.17 -12.08
CA LEU A 74 -0.11 -2.60 -11.92
C LEU A 74 0.49 -3.43 -13.07
N ASP A 75 0.42 -2.93 -14.30
CA ASP A 75 1.00 -3.59 -15.48
C ASP A 75 2.53 -3.70 -15.40
N THR A 76 3.19 -2.81 -14.66
CA THR A 76 4.64 -2.92 -14.38
C THR A 76 4.98 -4.01 -13.36
N MET A 77 3.98 -4.50 -12.61
CA MET A 77 4.19 -5.50 -11.57
C MET A 77 4.20 -6.92 -12.13
N LYS A 78 5.11 -7.74 -11.62
CA LYS A 78 5.09 -9.17 -11.90
C LYS A 78 3.78 -9.78 -11.43
N GLN A 79 3.31 -10.78 -12.18
CA GLN A 79 2.15 -11.55 -11.77
C GLN A 79 2.41 -12.24 -10.42
N GLY A 80 1.42 -12.17 -9.55
CA GLY A 80 1.40 -12.83 -8.26
C GLY A 80 0.00 -13.31 -7.94
N SER A 81 -0.11 -14.42 -7.21
CA SER A 81 -1.39 -15.07 -6.90
C SER A 81 -2.27 -14.28 -5.93
N LEU A 82 -1.70 -13.30 -5.21
CA LEU A 82 -2.45 -12.44 -4.29
C LEU A 82 -2.33 -10.99 -4.73
N PHE A 83 -3.46 -10.29 -4.67
CA PHE A 83 -3.55 -8.85 -4.74
C PHE A 83 -4.22 -8.35 -3.46
N GLN A 84 -3.55 -7.44 -2.76
CA GLN A 84 -3.97 -6.98 -1.44
C GLN A 84 -3.97 -5.46 -1.37
N ARG A 85 -5.02 -4.92 -0.78
CA ARG A 85 -5.15 -3.53 -0.34
C ARG A 85 -4.79 -3.46 1.13
N ILE A 86 -3.79 -2.67 1.47
CA ILE A 86 -3.20 -2.62 2.80
C ILE A 86 -3.30 -1.20 3.33
N GLU A 87 -3.99 -1.03 4.45
CA GLU A 87 -4.01 0.25 5.15
C GLU A 87 -2.71 0.43 5.94
N VAL A 88 -2.13 1.62 5.88
CA VAL A 88 -0.85 1.92 6.50
C VAL A 88 -0.89 3.29 7.16
N ARG A 89 -0.20 3.41 8.29
CA ARG A 89 0.05 4.68 8.96
C ARG A 89 1.38 4.61 9.68
N PHE A 90 2.07 5.73 9.84
CA PHE A 90 3.18 5.74 10.79
C PHE A 90 2.65 5.54 12.21
N ALA A 91 3.32 4.69 12.98
CA ALA A 91 3.12 4.71 14.42
C ALA A 91 3.66 6.06 14.88
N ASP A 92 2.78 6.95 15.32
CA ASP A 92 3.20 8.21 15.93
C ASP A 92 4.13 7.84 17.10
N ALA A 93 5.30 8.46 17.13
CA ALA A 93 6.20 8.31 18.26
C ALA A 93 5.60 9.17 19.37
N ASP A 94 4.81 8.54 20.24
CA ASP A 94 4.55 9.08 21.57
C ASP A 94 5.87 9.34 22.30
#